data_AF-A0A554XI67-F1
#
_entry.id   AF-A0A554XI67-F1
#
_cell.length_a   1.000
_cell.length_b   1.000
_cell.length_c   1.000
_cell.angle_alpha   90.00
_cell.angle_beta   90.00
_cell.angle_gamma   90.00
#
_symmetry.space_group_name_H-M   'P 1'
#
loop_
_entity.id
_entity.type
_entity.pdbx_description
1 polymer ?
#
loop_
_entity_poly.entity_id
_entity_poly.type
_entity_poly.pdbx_seq_one_letter_code
_entity_poly.pdbx_strand_id
1 'polypeptide(L)' 'MGILFDMAAFYRWLEEASERELLARRDEALNMENRISDVDLKSDLRRLVRMIEEELVARKFRV' A
#
# COMPACT_ATOMS: atom_id res chain seq x y z
N MET A 1 17.40 1.81 -14.99
CA MET A 1 16.01 1.36 -15.15
C MET A 1 15.38 1.33 -13.77
N GLY A 2 14.89 2.48 -13.29
CA GLY A 2 14.10 2.53 -12.06
C GLY A 2 12.67 2.18 -12.44
N ILE A 3 12.08 1.20 -11.76
CA ILE A 3 10.65 0.92 -11.84
C ILE A 3 10.00 2.19 -11.28
N LEU A 4 9.62 3.13 -12.17
CA LEU A 4 8.84 4.30 -11.77
C LEU A 4 7.54 3.72 -11.24
N PHE A 5 7.42 3.69 -9.92
CA PHE A 5 6.18 3.37 -9.24
C PHE A 5 5.14 4.37 -9.78
N ASP A 6 4.26 3.90 -10.67
CA ASP A 6 3.25 4.75 -11.25
C ASP A 6 2.21 5.03 -10.15
N MET A 7 2.40 6.16 -9.48
CA MET A 7 1.50 6.61 -8.43
C MET A 7 0.05 6.73 -8.93
N ALA A 8 -0.17 7.11 -10.20
CA ALA A 8 -1.51 7.19 -10.75
C ALA A 8 -2.14 5.80 -10.97
N ALA A 9 -1.35 4.80 -11.34
CA ALA A 9 -1.82 3.41 -11.34
C ALA A 9 -2.12 2.91 -9.92
N PHE A 10 -1.29 3.27 -8.93
CA PHE A 10 -1.51 2.91 -7.54
C PHE A 10 -2.80 3.52 -6.96
N TYR A 11 -3.04 4.81 -7.16
CA TYR A 11 -4.26 5.46 -6.70
C TYR A 11 -5.52 4.90 -7.35
N ARG A 12 -5.49 4.64 -8.68
CA ARG A 12 -6.62 3.98 -9.36
C ARG A 12 -6.91 2.61 -8.78
N TRP A 13 -5.87 1.81 -8.57
CA TRP A 13 -6.02 0.52 -7.90
C TRP A 13 -6.57 0.68 -6.48
N LEU A 14 -6.11 1.67 -5.72
CA LEU A 14 -6.57 1.94 -4.36
C LEU A 14 -8.09 2.24 -4.31
N GLU A 15 -8.60 2.97 -5.30
CA GLU A 15 -10.03 3.29 -5.44
C GLU A 15 -10.87 2.07 -5.87
N GLU A 16 -10.35 1.26 -6.80
CA GLU A 16 -11.08 0.12 -7.39
C GLU A 16 -10.99 -1.16 -6.55
N ALA A 17 -9.92 -1.34 -5.78
CA ALA A 17 -9.66 -2.56 -5.02
C ALA A 17 -10.76 -2.82 -3.99
N SER A 18 -11.14 -4.08 -3.83
CA SER A 18 -12.02 -4.53 -2.75
C SER A 18 -11.31 -4.44 -1.39
N GLU A 19 -12.09 -4.38 -0.30
CA GLU A 19 -11.52 -4.40 1.07
C GLU A 19 -10.63 -5.63 1.30
N ARG A 20 -11.01 -6.79 0.74
CA ARG A 20 -10.21 -8.01 0.83
C ARG A 20 -8.85 -7.87 0.14
N GLU A 21 -8.80 -7.23 -1.02
CA GLU A 21 -7.55 -7.01 -1.77
C GLU A 21 -6.65 -6.00 -1.07
N LEU A 22 -7.24 -4.92 -0.51
CA LEU A 22 -6.51 -3.95 0.30
C LEU A 22 -5.85 -4.62 1.52
N LEU A 23 -6.60 -5.45 2.26
CA LEU A 23 -6.08 -6.20 3.40
C LEU A 23 -4.97 -7.17 2.98
N ALA A 24 -5.19 -7.94 1.90
CA ALA A 24 -4.20 -8.90 1.41
C ALA A 24 -2.88 -8.22 1.01
N ARG A 25 -2.96 -7.08 0.30
CA ARG A 25 -1.77 -6.35 -0.14
C ARG A 25 -1.05 -5.67 1.02
N ARG A 26 -1.78 -5.16 2.02
CA ARG A 26 -1.20 -4.64 3.26
C ARG A 26 -0.39 -5.74 3.97
N ASP A 27 -0.97 -6.92 4.11
CA ASP A 27 -0.32 -8.03 4.82
C ASP A 27 0.91 -8.53 4.05
N GLU A 28 0.84 -8.59 2.72
CA GLU A 28 1.99 -8.90 1.86
C GLU A 28 3.12 -7.87 2.01
N ALA A 29 2.78 -6.58 2.01
CA ALA A 29 3.75 -5.50 2.20
C ALA A 29 4.42 -5.56 3.58
N LEU A 30 3.66 -5.78 4.65
CA LEU A 30 4.22 -5.95 6.00
C LEU A 30 5.13 -7.19 6.09
N ASN A 31 4.77 -8.29 5.42
CA ASN A 31 5.62 -9.47 5.34
C ASN A 31 6.92 -9.20 4.58
N MET A 32 6.87 -8.40 3.51
CA MET A 32 8.04 -8.00 2.74
C MET A 32 8.97 -7.06 3.53
N GLU A 33 8.43 -6.20 4.39
CA GLU A 33 9.21 -5.29 5.23
C GLU A 33 10.27 -6.04 6.06
N ASN A 34 9.91 -7.22 6.60
CA ASN A 34 10.82 -8.06 7.38
C ASN A 34 11.99 -8.63 6.55
N ARG A 35 11.88 -8.63 5.22
CA ARG A 35 12.87 -9.19 4.28
C ARG A 35 13.77 -8.12 3.65
N ILE A 36 13.41 -6.84 3.78
CA ILE A 36 14.17 -5.74 3.21
C ILE A 36 15.22 -5.26 4.22
N SER A 37 16.48 -5.22 3.80
CA SER A 37 17.57 -4.64 4.61
C SER A 37 17.79 -3.15 4.33
N ASP A 38 17.33 -2.67 3.17
CA ASP A 38 17.44 -1.28 2.74
C ASP A 38 16.43 -0.39 3.50
N VAL A 39 16.95 0.65 4.16
CA VAL A 39 16.17 1.56 5.01
C VAL A 39 15.27 2.47 4.17
N ASP A 40 15.73 2.92 3.01
CA ASP A 40 14.96 3.81 2.14
C ASP A 40 13.80 3.03 1.50
N LEU A 41 14.08 1.81 1.05
CA LEU A 41 13.03 0.93 0.50
C LEU A 41 12.00 0.52 1.57
N LYS A 42 12.42 0.35 2.83
CA LYS A 42 11.51 0.16 3.96
C LYS A 42 10.62 1.38 4.21
N SER A 43 11.19 2.58 4.14
CA SER A 43 10.45 3.83 4.31
C SER A 43 9.36 3.98 3.23
N ASP A 44 9.71 3.72 1.97
CA ASP A 44 8.77 3.77 0.85
C ASP A 44 7.67 2.72 0.98
N LEU A 45 8.01 1.49 1.37
CA LEU A 45 7.04 0.43 1.62
C LEU A 45 6.06 0.78 2.75
N ARG A 46 6.56 1.35 3.85
CA ARG A 46 5.70 1.83 4.96
C ARG A 46 4.77 2.94 4.52
N ARG A 47 5.23 3.83 3.63
CA ARG A 47 4.39 4.87 3.06
C ARG A 47 3.23 4.27 2.26
N LEU A 48 3.49 3.23 1.45
CA LEU A 48 2.45 2.53 0.70
C LEU A 48 1.45 1.81 1.61
N VAL A 49 1.93 1.13 2.65
CA VAL A 49 1.09 0.49 3.67
C VAL A 49 0.16 1.51 4.32
N ARG A 50 0.72 2.66 4.73
CA ARG A 50 -0.05 3.74 5.36
C ARG A 50 -1.18 4.24 4.45
N MET A 51 -0.93 4.39 3.16
CA MET A 51 -1.97 4.82 2.21
C MET A 51 -3.11 3.80 2.09
N ILE A 52 -2.79 2.50 2.12
CA ILE A 52 -3.80 1.43 2.14
C ILE A 52 -4.63 1.50 3.43
N GLU A 53 -3.98 1.71 4.58
CA GLU A 53 -4.67 1.85 5.86
C GLU A 53 -5.57 3.09 5.90
N GLU A 54 -5.11 4.23 5.38
CA GLU A 54 -5.89 5.46 5.27
C GLU A 54 -7.15 5.25 4.41
N GLU A 55 -7.05 4.53 3.29
CA GLU A 55 -8.23 4.19 2.47
C GLU A 55 -9.20 3.24 3.19
N LEU A 56 -8.68 2.20 3.85
CA LEU A 56 -9.51 1.28 4.65
C LEU A 56 -10.28 2.03 5.74
N VAL A 57 -9.64 3.00 6.40
CA VAL A 57 -10.28 3.89 7.37
C VAL A 57 -11.32 4.77 6.67
N ALA A 58 -10.94 5.48 5.60
CA ALA A 58 -11.84 6.38 4.88
C ALA A 58 -13.13 5.68 4.43
N ARG A 59 -13.04 4.43 3.93
CA ARG A 59 -14.21 3.63 3.54
C ARG A 59 -15.13 3.28 4.71
N LYS A 60 -14.58 3.04 5.90
CA LYS A 60 -15.38 2.78 7.11
C LYS A 60 -16.12 4.01 7.62
N PHE A 61 -15.60 5.20 7.34
CA PHE A 61 -16.18 6.49 7.76
C PHE A 61 -16.99 7.20 6.66
N ARG A 62 -16.94 6.74 5.40
CA ARG A 62 -17.89 7.11 4.35
C ARG A 62 -19.23 6.43 4.63
N VAL A 63 -20.00 6.98 5.56
CA VAL A 63 -21.42 6.69 5.79
C VAL A 63 -22.26 7.48 4.78
#